data_AF-A0A7S2Z1R9-F1
#
_entry.id   AF-A0A7S2Z1R9-F1
#
_cell.length_a   1.000
_cell.length_b   1.000
_cell.length_c   1.000
_cell.angle_alpha   90.00
_cell.angle_beta   90.00
_cell.angle_gamma   90.00
#
_symmetry.space_group_name_H-M   'P 1'
#
loop_
_entity.id
_entity.type
_entity.pdbx_description
1 polymer ?
#
loop_
_entity_poly.entity_id
_entity_poly.type
_entity_poly.pdbx_seq_one_letter_code
_entity_poly.pdbx_strand_id
1 'polypeptide(L)'
;VRSTGPINNQTKQPIKGRKVGGGIRFGEMERDALIAHGVSYLTYDRLHLSSDYFVGDVCCGCGQLITTAATKPVVSAHAGSGGGGGRRNEVTCLMCKSSSKIKKLAIPYVFKYLVTELASVNIKCCLDVDAFRRRGK
;
A
#
# COMPACT_ATOMS: atom_id res chain seq x y z
N VAL A 1 -7.92 -17.26 20.59
CA VAL A 1 -7.28 -15.93 20.48
C VAL A 1 -6.32 -15.98 19.29
N ARG A 2 -6.21 -14.91 18.49
CA ARG A 2 -5.36 -14.85 17.28
C ARG A 2 -4.44 -13.64 17.37
N SER A 3 -3.14 -13.85 17.17
CA SER A 3 -2.15 -12.77 17.00
C SER A 3 -1.81 -12.58 15.53
N THR A 4 -1.43 -13.65 14.84
CA THR A 4 -1.26 -13.72 13.38
C THR A 4 -1.95 -14.97 12.84
N GLY A 5 -2.14 -15.09 11.52
CA GLY A 5 -2.79 -16.27 10.94
C GLY A 5 -3.05 -16.13 9.44
N PRO A 6 -3.75 -17.11 8.84
CA PRO A 6 -3.99 -17.14 7.40
C PRO A 6 -4.75 -15.90 6.91
N ILE A 7 -4.38 -15.46 5.71
CA ILE A 7 -4.93 -14.29 5.02
C ILE A 7 -5.54 -14.68 3.69
N ASN A 8 -6.54 -13.92 3.25
CA ASN A 8 -7.09 -14.04 1.90
C ASN A 8 -6.06 -13.55 0.87
N ASN A 9 -5.90 -14.24 -0.25
CA ASN A 9 -4.94 -13.86 -1.27
C ASN A 9 -5.29 -12.51 -1.95
N GLN A 10 -6.58 -12.23 -2.17
CA GLN A 10 -7.04 -11.04 -2.88
C GLN A 10 -7.01 -9.77 -2.03
N THR A 11 -7.50 -9.84 -0.79
CA THR A 11 -7.58 -8.65 0.08
C THR A 11 -6.43 -8.54 1.07
N LYS A 12 -5.64 -9.62 1.24
CA LYS A 12 -4.61 -9.76 2.29
C LYS A 12 -5.15 -9.61 3.73
N GLN A 13 -6.46 -9.59 3.90
CA GLN A 13 -7.12 -9.54 5.21
C GLN A 13 -7.25 -10.93 5.84
N PRO A 14 -7.40 -11.03 7.18
CA PRO A 14 -7.65 -12.30 7.86
C PRO A 14 -8.87 -13.04 7.32
N ILE A 15 -8.75 -14.37 7.17
CA ILE A 15 -9.88 -15.20 6.71
C ILE A 15 -10.97 -15.35 7.79
N LYS A 16 -12.18 -15.73 7.39
CA LYS A 16 -13.28 -16.06 8.29
C LYS A 16 -13.15 -17.51 8.81
N GLY A 17 -13.50 -17.71 10.08
CA GLY A 17 -13.76 -19.05 10.64
C GLY A 17 -12.88 -19.40 11.84
N ARG A 18 -13.51 -19.82 12.94
CA ARG A 18 -12.79 -20.12 14.20
C ARG A 18 -11.86 -21.33 14.08
N LYS A 19 -12.27 -22.38 13.36
CA LYS A 19 -11.49 -23.62 13.19
C LYS A 19 -10.20 -23.41 12.39
N VAL A 20 -10.20 -22.43 11.49
CA VAL A 20 -9.08 -22.11 10.60
C VAL A 20 -8.20 -20.97 11.14
N GLY A 21 -8.38 -20.57 12.40
CA GLY A 21 -7.63 -19.46 12.98
C GLY A 21 -7.96 -18.10 12.33
N GLY A 22 -9.20 -17.94 11.86
CA GLY A 22 -9.69 -16.72 11.24
C GLY A 22 -9.77 -15.53 12.20
N GLY A 23 -9.82 -14.33 11.62
CA GLY A 23 -9.96 -13.08 12.36
C GLY A 23 -11.36 -12.85 12.92
N ILE A 24 -11.47 -11.92 13.87
CA ILE A 24 -12.75 -11.37 14.32
C ILE A 24 -13.13 -10.22 13.39
N ARG A 25 -14.40 -10.16 13.00
CA ARG A 25 -14.91 -9.06 12.18
C ARG A 25 -15.00 -7.81 13.04
N PHE A 26 -14.35 -6.75 12.60
CA PHE A 26 -14.58 -5.39 13.07
C PHE A 26 -15.45 -4.69 12.02
N GLY A 27 -16.72 -4.47 12.34
CA GLY A 27 -17.74 -3.96 11.43
C GLY A 27 -17.93 -2.45 11.50
N GLU A 28 -18.97 -1.96 10.82
CA GLU A 28 -19.31 -0.53 10.85
C GLU A 28 -19.69 -0.04 12.25
N MET A 29 -20.44 -0.84 13.02
CA MET A 29 -20.93 -0.43 14.34
C MET A 29 -19.77 -0.22 15.31
N GLU A 30 -18.76 -1.08 15.29
CA GLU A 30 -17.57 -0.94 16.14
C GLU A 30 -16.71 0.24 15.71
N ARG A 31 -16.58 0.49 14.39
CA ARG A 31 -15.90 1.67 13.87
C ARG A 31 -16.58 2.94 14.35
N ASP A 32 -17.90 3.01 14.20
CA ASP A 32 -18.67 4.21 14.52
C ASP A 32 -18.64 4.49 16.03
N ALA A 33 -18.63 3.43 16.86
CA ALA A 33 -18.40 3.54 18.30
C ALA A 33 -17.01 4.13 18.63
N LEU A 34 -15.93 3.65 18.00
CA LEU A 34 -14.58 4.20 18.25
C LEU A 34 -14.44 5.66 17.79
N ILE A 35 -15.11 6.02 16.69
CA ILE A 35 -15.15 7.40 16.20
C ILE A 35 -15.91 8.29 17.19
N ALA A 36 -17.06 7.84 17.72
CA ALA A 36 -17.84 8.57 18.72
C ALA A 36 -17.04 8.83 20.01
N HIS A 37 -16.18 7.89 20.42
CA HIS A 37 -15.27 8.06 21.54
C HIS A 37 -14.02 8.90 21.22
N GLY A 38 -13.82 9.32 19.96
CA GLY A 38 -12.66 10.10 19.54
C GLY A 38 -11.35 9.32 19.51
N VAL A 39 -11.39 7.98 19.53
CA VAL A 39 -10.18 7.15 19.60
C VAL A 39 -9.65 6.84 18.19
N SER A 40 -9.13 7.88 17.55
CA SER A 40 -8.61 7.83 16.16
C SER A 40 -7.47 6.83 15.99
N TYR A 41 -6.55 6.76 16.96
CA TYR A 41 -5.41 5.84 16.91
C TYR A 41 -5.84 4.37 16.97
N LEU A 42 -6.82 4.02 17.82
CA LEU A 42 -7.36 2.66 17.85
C LEU A 42 -8.11 2.31 16.57
N THR A 43 -8.82 3.28 15.98
CA THR A 43 -9.49 3.08 14.69
C THR A 43 -8.47 2.78 13.59
N TYR A 44 -7.37 3.54 13.54
CA TYR A 44 -6.26 3.30 12.62
C TYR A 44 -5.58 1.95 12.86
N ASP A 45 -5.32 1.60 14.12
CA ASP A 45 -4.71 0.31 14.47
C ASP A 45 -5.57 -0.89 14.01
N ARG A 46 -6.89 -0.84 14.27
CA ARG A 46 -7.81 -1.91 13.92
C ARG A 46 -8.09 -2.02 12.42
N LEU A 47 -8.25 -0.91 11.72
CA LEU A 47 -8.62 -0.92 10.29
C LEU A 47 -7.42 -0.93 9.35
N HIS A 48 -6.23 -0.53 9.78
CA HIS A 48 -5.06 -0.40 8.92
C HIS A 48 -3.88 -1.27 9.39
N LEU A 49 -3.30 -1.00 10.55
CA LEU A 49 -2.06 -1.66 10.99
C LEU A 49 -2.23 -3.18 11.20
N SER A 50 -3.32 -3.58 11.86
CA SER A 50 -3.56 -4.99 12.22
C SER A 50 -4.38 -5.78 11.18
N SER A 51 -4.91 -5.10 10.16
CA SER A 51 -5.79 -5.71 9.15
C SER A 51 -5.05 -6.00 7.84
N ASP A 52 -4.70 -4.95 7.08
CA ASP A 52 -4.18 -5.05 5.72
C ASP A 52 -3.13 -3.98 5.40
N TYR A 53 -2.23 -3.70 6.34
CA TYR A 53 -1.11 -2.79 6.17
C TYR A 53 -0.27 -3.14 4.93
N PHE A 54 -0.12 -2.18 4.02
CA PHE A 54 0.68 -2.32 2.81
C PHE A 54 1.46 -1.03 2.51
N VAL A 55 2.71 -1.17 2.12
CA VAL A 55 3.53 -0.04 1.66
C VAL A 55 3.64 -0.10 0.14
N GLY A 56 3.01 0.86 -0.54
CA GLY A 56 2.99 0.97 -1.99
C GLY A 56 3.81 2.14 -2.51
N ASP A 57 4.39 1.98 -3.69
CA ASP A 57 5.05 3.07 -4.41
C ASP A 57 4.00 3.84 -5.24
N VAL A 58 4.04 5.19 -5.16
CA VAL A 58 3.15 6.09 -5.91
C VAL A 58 3.98 7.11 -6.67
N CYS A 59 3.64 7.30 -7.94
CA CYS A 59 4.22 8.37 -8.74
C CYS A 59 3.52 9.71 -8.44
N CYS A 60 4.27 10.72 -8.00
CA CYS A 60 3.75 12.06 -7.73
C CYS A 60 3.43 12.85 -9.02
N GLY A 61 3.94 12.41 -10.17
CA GLY A 61 3.66 13.04 -11.46
C GLY A 61 2.27 12.69 -12.00
N CYS A 62 1.91 11.40 -12.01
CA CYS A 62 0.61 10.94 -12.52
C CYS A 62 -0.40 10.58 -11.43
N GLY A 63 0.01 10.49 -10.16
CA GLY A 63 -0.84 10.14 -9.02
C GLY A 63 -1.29 8.69 -9.00
N GLN A 64 -0.67 7.80 -9.78
CA GLN A 64 -1.11 6.41 -9.93
C GLN A 64 -0.26 5.44 -9.10
N LEU A 65 -0.95 4.43 -8.56
CA LEU A 65 -0.40 3.30 -7.78
C LEU A 65 0.03 2.11 -8.64
N ILE A 66 -0.66 1.87 -9.76
CA ILE A 66 -0.51 0.62 -10.53
C ILE A 66 0.69 0.71 -11.48
N THR A 67 1.04 1.91 -11.92
CA THR A 67 1.99 2.13 -13.02
C THR A 67 3.45 2.16 -12.59
N THR A 68 3.73 1.98 -11.29
CA THR A 68 5.08 1.80 -10.77
C THR A 68 5.51 0.35 -10.97
N ALA A 69 6.52 0.13 -11.80
CA ALA A 69 7.11 -1.18 -12.02
C ALA A 69 8.55 -1.19 -11.50
N ALA A 70 8.96 -2.29 -10.86
CA ALA A 70 10.36 -2.55 -10.61
C ALA A 70 11.03 -2.89 -11.94
N THR A 71 11.79 -1.96 -12.50
CA THR A 71 12.57 -2.20 -13.71
C THR A 71 13.72 -3.16 -13.41
N LYS A 72 14.17 -3.88 -14.45
CA LYS A 72 15.23 -4.91 -14.39
C LYS A 72 16.42 -4.42 -13.55
N PRO A 73 17.07 -5.31 -12.77
CA PRO A 73 18.24 -4.94 -11.99
C PRO A 73 19.29 -4.36 -12.95
N VAL A 74 19.62 -3.09 -12.78
CA VAL A 74 20.75 -2.51 -13.49
C VAL A 74 21.98 -3.24 -12.94
N VAL A 75 22.58 -4.09 -13.78
CA VAL A 75 23.91 -4.60 -13.50
C VAL A 75 24.80 -3.36 -13.56
N SER A 76 25.24 -2.86 -12.41
CA SER A 76 26.17 -1.74 -12.35
C SER A 76 27.43 -2.17 -13.09
N ALA A 77 27.54 -1.79 -14.37
CA ALA A 77 28.69 -2.04 -15.22
C ALA A 77 29.84 -1.09 -14.88
N HIS A 78 30.21 -1.04 -13.59
CA HIS A 78 31.53 -0.59 -13.17
C HIS A 78 32.27 -1.81 -12.62
N ALA A 79 32.87 -2.53 -13.57
CA ALA A 79 33.92 -3.50 -13.32
C ALA A 79 35.15 -2.75 -12.78
N GLY A 80 35.20 -2.58 -11.46
CA GLY A 80 36.34 -2.10 -10.71
C GLY A 80 36.43 -2.88 -9.41
N SER A 81 37.16 -4.00 -9.45
CA SER A 81 37.78 -4.74 -8.34
C SER A 81 37.18 -4.59 -6.94
N GLY A 82 36.44 -5.62 -6.49
CA GLY A 82 36.33 -5.98 -5.07
C GLY A 82 35.24 -5.28 -4.28
N GLY A 83 34.02 -5.83 -4.29
CA GLY A 83 32.98 -5.47 -3.32
C GLY A 83 31.59 -5.85 -3.79
N GLY A 84 30.87 -6.68 -3.02
CA GLY A 84 29.58 -7.27 -3.38
C GLY A 84 28.55 -6.26 -3.89
N GLY A 85 28.25 -6.32 -5.19
CA GLY A 85 27.26 -5.46 -5.85
C GLY A 85 25.85 -5.76 -5.35
N GLY A 86 25.35 -4.92 -4.45
CA GLY A 86 23.96 -4.97 -3.98
C GLY A 86 22.99 -4.70 -5.13
N ARG A 87 22.18 -5.71 -5.49
CA ARG A 87 21.06 -5.59 -6.43
C ARG A 87 20.03 -4.61 -5.88
N ARG A 88 19.99 -3.38 -6.37
CA ARG A 88 18.91 -2.42 -6.07
C ARG A 88 17.92 -2.42 -7.23
N ASN A 89 16.67 -2.79 -6.95
CA ASN A 89 15.59 -2.63 -7.92
C ASN A 89 15.22 -1.16 -7.99
N GLU A 90 15.46 -0.52 -9.13
CA GLU A 90 14.97 0.83 -9.40
C GLU A 90 13.51 0.75 -9.84
N VAL A 91 12.63 1.41 -9.08
CA VAL A 91 11.21 1.53 -9.42
C VAL A 91 11.05 2.68 -10.40
N THR A 92 10.38 2.44 -11.51
CA THR A 92 10.08 3.45 -12.53
C THR A 92 8.58 3.51 -12.76
N CYS A 93 8.04 4.70 -13.02
CA CYS A 93 6.67 4.84 -13.47
C CYS A 93 6.61 4.60 -14.98
N LEU A 94 5.78 3.65 -15.43
CA LEU A 94 5.63 3.30 -16.85
C LEU A 94 4.95 4.41 -17.67
N MET A 95 4.11 5.24 -17.03
CA MET A 95 3.41 6.33 -17.70
C MET A 95 4.28 7.58 -17.84
N CYS A 96 4.98 7.96 -16.77
CA CYS A 96 5.85 9.15 -16.77
C CYS A 96 7.27 8.84 -17.27
N LYS A 97 7.63 7.55 -17.39
CA LYS A 97 8.99 7.06 -17.70
C LYS A 97 10.08 7.66 -16.80
N SER A 98 9.71 8.00 -15.57
CA SER A 98 10.59 8.69 -14.61
C SER A 98 10.67 7.89 -13.31
N SER A 99 11.88 7.74 -12.77
CA SER A 99 12.13 7.23 -11.40
C SER A 99 12.19 8.34 -10.34
N SER A 100 12.31 9.60 -10.75
CA SER A 100 12.62 10.73 -9.84
C SER A 100 11.49 11.16 -8.89
N LYS A 101 10.23 10.87 -9.21
CA LYS A 101 9.06 11.37 -8.47
C LYS A 101 8.24 10.24 -7.83
N ILE A 102 8.89 9.21 -7.29
CA ILE A 102 8.21 8.08 -6.65
C ILE A 102 8.33 8.19 -5.13
N LYS A 103 7.20 8.06 -4.43
CA LYS A 103 7.13 8.08 -2.96
C LYS A 103 6.47 6.80 -2.45
N LYS A 104 6.93 6.33 -1.30
CA LYS A 104 6.31 5.21 -0.58
C LYS A 104 5.19 5.71 0.32
N LEU A 105 4.02 5.10 0.22
CA LEU A 105 2.86 5.42 1.05
C LEU A 105 2.36 4.15 1.75
N ALA A 106 2.03 4.29 3.03
CA ALA A 106 1.30 3.27 3.77
C ALA A 106 -0.20 3.39 3.44
N ILE A 107 -0.75 2.38 2.77
CA ILE A 107 -2.15 2.29 2.37
C ILE A 107 -2.70 0.90 2.71
N PRO A 108 -4.01 0.75 2.94
CA PRO A 108 -4.62 -0.58 3.03
C PRO A 108 -4.44 -1.36 1.72
N TYR A 109 -4.13 -2.65 1.78
CA TYR A 109 -4.01 -3.48 0.58
C TYR A 109 -5.32 -3.51 -0.22
N VAL A 110 -6.47 -3.49 0.46
CA VAL A 110 -7.77 -3.44 -0.22
C VAL A 110 -7.92 -2.19 -1.09
N PHE A 111 -7.27 -1.08 -0.75
CA PHE A 111 -7.29 0.13 -1.57
C PHE A 111 -6.55 -0.08 -2.89
N LYS A 112 -5.42 -0.78 -2.88
CA LYS A 112 -4.72 -1.19 -4.12
C LYS A 112 -5.63 -2.05 -4.99
N TYR A 113 -6.33 -3.01 -4.39
CA TYR A 113 -7.28 -3.87 -5.10
C TYR A 113 -8.45 -3.08 -5.73
N LEU A 114 -9.01 -2.14 -4.98
CA LEU A 114 -10.05 -1.23 -5.49
C LEU A 114 -9.56 -0.43 -6.71
N VAL A 115 -8.36 0.14 -6.64
CA VAL A 115 -7.80 0.92 -7.75
C VAL A 115 -7.55 0.03 -8.99
N THR A 116 -7.19 -1.25 -8.81
CA THR A 116 -7.07 -2.19 -9.93
C THR A 116 -8.40 -2.54 -10.56
N GLU A 117 -9.46 -2.72 -9.76
CA GLU A 117 -10.81 -2.96 -10.28
C GLU A 117 -11.40 -1.73 -10.97
N LEU A 118 -11.14 -0.52 -10.45
CA LEU A 118 -11.57 0.71 -11.14
C LEU A 118 -10.84 0.88 -12.48
N ALA A 119 -9.55 0.54 -12.54
CA ALA A 119 -8.80 0.55 -13.79
C ALA A 119 -9.35 -0.47 -14.82
N SER A 120 -9.92 -1.61 -14.39
CA SER A 120 -10.52 -2.59 -15.29
C SER A 120 -11.80 -2.07 -15.95
N VAL A 121 -12.52 -1.16 -15.28
CA VAL A 121 -13.71 -0.45 -15.79
C VAL A 121 -13.34 0.90 -16.43
N ASN A 122 -12.08 1.10 -16.81
CA ASN A 122 -11.57 2.33 -17.43
C ASN A 122 -11.76 3.60 -16.57
N ILE A 123 -11.82 3.46 -15.25
CA ILE A 123 -11.89 4.56 -14.30
C ILE A 123 -10.48 4.84 -13.77
N LYS A 124 -10.00 6.08 -13.95
CA LYS A 124 -8.69 6.52 -13.49
C LYS A 124 -8.78 7.11 -12.08
N CYS A 125 -8.19 6.44 -11.09
CA CYS A 125 -7.95 7.03 -9.77
C CYS A 125 -6.61 7.76 -9.74
N CYS A 126 -6.63 9.04 -9.36
CA CYS A 126 -5.45 9.88 -9.18
C CYS A 126 -5.32 10.29 -7.71
N LEU A 127 -4.18 10.00 -7.10
CA LEU A 127 -3.82 10.44 -5.76
C LEU A 127 -2.99 11.72 -5.82
N ASP A 128 -3.44 12.75 -5.11
CA ASP A 128 -2.62 13.94 -4.88
C ASP A 128 -1.80 13.75 -3.60
N VAL A 129 -0.51 13.45 -3.79
CA VAL A 129 0.44 13.17 -2.69
C VAL A 129 1.07 14.46 -2.16
N ASP A 130 0.99 15.57 -2.89
CA ASP A 130 1.65 16.83 -2.54
C ASP A 130 0.70 17.86 -1.91
N ALA A 131 -0.63 17.66 -2.01
CA ALA A 131 -1.65 18.56 -1.46
C ALA A 131 -1.46 18.87 0.04
N PHE A 132 -1.02 17.91 0.85
CA PHE A 132 -1.02 18.07 2.31
C PHE A 132 0.12 18.98 2.81
N ARG A 133 1.20 19.17 2.03
CA ARG A 133 2.33 20.03 2.44
C ARG A 133 1.99 21.53 2.43
N ARG A 134 0.84 21.93 1.87
CA ARG A 134 0.43 23.35 1.74
C ARG A 134 -0.54 23.87 2.81
N ARG A 135 -1.10 23.01 3.66
CA ARG A 135 -2.08 23.43 4.70
C ARG A 135 -1.48 23.77 6.07
N GLY A 136 -0.15 23.78 6.19
CA GLY A 136 0.57 24.25 7.38
C GLY A 136 1.03 25.71 7.28
N LYS A 137 0.09 26.62 6.98
CA LYS A 137 0.23 28.04 7.33
C LYS A 137 -0.74 28.32 8.45
#